data_AF-A0A965Q6B6-F1
#
_entry.id   AF-A0A965Q6B6-F1
#
_cell.length_a   1.000
_cell.length_b   1.000
_cell.length_c   1.000
_cell.angle_alpha   90.00
_cell.angle_beta   90.00
_cell.angle_gamma   90.00
#
_symmetry.space_group_name_H-M   'P 1'
#
loop_
_entity.id
_entity.type
_entity.pdbx_description
1 polymer ?
#
loop_
_entity_poly.entity_id
_entity_poly.type
_entity_poly.pdbx_seq_one_letter_code
_entity_poly.pdbx_strand_id
1 'polypeptide(L)'
;MFESYGFDWDYFIKQINDSIYNLTKNDFNELFLEMEGIAEGCKANGTKTTIEEIIAWNFYMSIPYWFQIISGTASGKEGGGIIKTMDHCSAFIAVGDFTEKGDIVVAHNSFTDYVDGQFSNVILDLIPKQGHRFIMQTSPCWIWSGTDFFVTSAGIIGTETTIGGFLPYEPKYPIGYRIRTAMQYGNNVEDYAKILIYNNSGDYANSWLFGDIKNNEIMRLELGLKYYSISRTKNGYFTGFNAPFDPRIRNLEVNNSGFYDIRRHQGARRVRLTELMKQYKGKINIEIAKKIISDHYDVYLKKDDNPCSRTVCSHYDLDKREYMSQADRPKPYAPHGAVDGIVCDSSLAKNMSFIAPFGTKYL
;
A
#
# COMPACT_ATOMS: atom_id res chain seq x y z
N MET A 1 1.63 5.97 -19.03
CA MET A 1 3.10 5.98 -19.14
C MET A 1 3.62 7.15 -19.97
N PHE A 2 3.24 7.30 -21.24
CA PHE A 2 3.66 8.41 -22.11
C PHE A 2 3.42 9.79 -21.49
N GLU A 3 2.19 10.10 -21.08
CA GLU A 3 1.84 11.38 -20.43
C GLU A 3 2.62 11.67 -19.14
N SER A 4 3.05 10.62 -18.43
CA SER A 4 3.74 10.78 -17.14
C SER A 4 5.25 10.91 -17.26
N TYR A 5 5.85 10.23 -18.24
CA TYR A 5 7.30 10.05 -18.33
C TYR A 5 7.89 10.45 -19.68
N GLY A 6 7.06 10.71 -20.71
CA GLY A 6 7.50 11.00 -22.08
C GLY A 6 7.93 9.76 -22.87
N PHE A 7 7.70 8.56 -22.35
CA PHE A 7 8.08 7.29 -22.99
C PHE A 7 6.90 6.33 -23.08
N ASP A 8 6.81 5.62 -24.20
CA ASP A 8 5.79 4.60 -24.45
C ASP A 8 6.02 3.35 -23.61
N TRP A 9 4.98 2.51 -23.48
CA TRP A 9 5.04 1.31 -22.64
C TRP A 9 6.13 0.32 -23.10
N ASP A 10 6.35 0.17 -24.40
CA ASP A 10 7.41 -0.69 -24.95
C ASP A 10 8.82 -0.30 -24.47
N TYR A 11 9.07 1.00 -24.27
CA TYR A 11 10.33 1.47 -23.69
C TYR A 11 10.49 0.93 -22.26
N PHE A 12 9.44 1.01 -21.45
CA PHE A 12 9.46 0.52 -20.07
C PHE A 12 9.61 -0.99 -20.03
N ILE A 13 8.88 -1.74 -20.86
CA ILE A 13 9.05 -3.20 -20.98
C ILE A 13 10.52 -3.51 -21.21
N LYS A 14 11.16 -2.90 -22.22
CA LYS A 14 12.57 -3.14 -22.51
C LYS A 14 13.48 -2.80 -21.32
N GLN A 15 13.40 -1.57 -20.82
CA GLN A 15 14.34 -1.07 -19.80
C GLN A 15 14.19 -1.77 -18.44
N ILE A 16 12.96 -2.11 -18.04
CA ILE A 16 12.73 -2.87 -16.81
C ILE A 16 13.35 -4.26 -16.95
N ASN A 17 13.13 -4.93 -18.09
CA ASN A 17 13.69 -6.26 -18.29
C ASN A 17 15.22 -6.26 -18.39
N ASP A 18 15.82 -5.23 -19.00
CA ASP A 18 17.28 -5.03 -18.96
C ASP A 18 17.80 -4.94 -17.50
N SER A 19 16.98 -4.43 -16.58
CA SER A 19 17.34 -4.25 -15.17
C SER A 19 17.08 -5.50 -14.30
N ILE A 20 15.93 -6.16 -14.45
CA ILE A 20 15.46 -7.16 -13.49
C ILE A 20 15.16 -8.55 -14.06
N TYR A 21 15.16 -8.76 -15.39
CA TYR A 21 14.74 -10.05 -15.96
C TYR A 21 15.55 -11.24 -15.41
N ASN A 22 16.88 -11.12 -15.39
CA ASN A 22 17.76 -12.17 -14.87
C ASN A 22 17.58 -12.37 -13.36
N LEU A 23 17.32 -11.30 -12.61
CA LEU A 23 17.03 -11.37 -11.18
C LEU A 23 15.71 -12.12 -10.94
N THR A 24 14.65 -11.76 -11.68
CA THR A 24 13.36 -12.46 -11.61
C THR A 24 13.51 -13.94 -11.94
N LYS A 25 14.21 -14.26 -13.04
CA LYS A 25 14.39 -15.65 -13.49
C LYS A 25 15.25 -16.50 -12.55
N ASN A 26 16.34 -15.94 -12.03
CA ASN A 26 17.32 -16.72 -11.28
C ASN A 26 16.99 -16.78 -9.79
N ASP A 27 16.62 -15.65 -9.19
CA ASP A 27 16.44 -15.54 -7.74
C ASP A 27 14.98 -15.78 -7.33
N PHE A 28 14.03 -15.55 -8.24
CA PHE A 28 12.58 -15.69 -8.02
C PHE A 28 11.93 -16.60 -9.07
N ASN A 29 12.61 -17.70 -9.43
CA ASN A 29 12.18 -18.62 -10.50
C ASN A 29 10.71 -19.08 -10.37
N GLU A 30 10.22 -19.35 -9.15
CA GLU A 30 8.81 -19.71 -8.96
C GLU A 30 7.85 -18.59 -9.41
N LEU A 31 8.16 -17.33 -9.08
CA LEU A 31 7.37 -16.17 -9.52
C LEU A 31 7.53 -15.94 -11.03
N PHE A 32 8.72 -16.19 -11.58
CA PHE A 32 8.96 -16.13 -13.02
C PHE A 32 8.06 -17.13 -13.78
N LEU A 33 7.99 -18.38 -13.32
CA LEU A 33 7.12 -19.41 -13.90
C LEU A 33 5.63 -19.07 -13.73
N GLU A 34 5.23 -18.48 -12.61
CA GLU A 34 3.87 -17.95 -12.42
C GLU A 34 3.55 -16.88 -13.47
N MET A 35 4.45 -15.92 -13.69
CA MET A 35 4.30 -14.88 -14.71
C MET A 35 4.31 -15.43 -16.14
N GLU A 36 5.09 -16.47 -16.42
CA GLU A 36 5.11 -17.15 -17.71
C GLU A 36 3.75 -17.80 -17.99
N GLY A 37 3.20 -18.51 -17.00
CA GLY A 37 1.86 -19.09 -17.07
C GLY A 37 0.77 -18.04 -17.27
N ILE A 38 0.87 -16.87 -16.63
CA ILE A 38 -0.04 -15.74 -16.86
C ILE A 38 0.03 -15.28 -18.33
N ALA A 39 1.24 -15.07 -18.86
CA ALA A 39 1.43 -14.65 -20.25
C ALA A 39 0.87 -15.70 -21.25
N GLU A 40 1.09 -16.99 -20.99
CA GLU A 40 0.52 -18.08 -21.78
C GLU A 40 -1.00 -18.10 -21.72
N GLY A 41 -1.59 -17.95 -20.54
CA GLY A 41 -3.04 -17.88 -20.33
C GLY A 41 -3.67 -16.71 -21.08
N CYS A 42 -3.06 -15.52 -21.03
CA CYS A 42 -3.48 -14.36 -21.81
C CYS A 42 -3.47 -14.65 -23.32
N LYS A 43 -2.36 -15.20 -23.85
CA LYS A 43 -2.23 -15.54 -25.28
C LYS A 43 -3.26 -16.57 -25.72
N ALA A 44 -3.47 -17.62 -24.93
CA ALA A 44 -4.45 -18.67 -25.21
C ALA A 44 -5.90 -18.13 -25.29
N ASN A 45 -6.17 -17.00 -24.63
CA ASN A 45 -7.47 -16.31 -24.64
C ASN A 45 -7.48 -15.05 -25.52
N GLY A 46 -6.54 -14.93 -26.47
CA GLY A 46 -6.55 -13.87 -27.48
C GLY A 46 -5.98 -12.52 -27.03
N THR A 47 -5.44 -12.42 -25.81
CA THR A 47 -4.73 -11.22 -25.34
C THR A 47 -3.24 -11.35 -25.66
N LYS A 48 -2.73 -10.49 -26.55
CA LYS A 48 -1.31 -10.49 -26.91
C LYS A 48 -0.50 -9.92 -25.75
N THR A 49 0.47 -10.69 -25.28
CA THR A 49 1.43 -10.27 -24.25
C THR A 49 2.67 -11.16 -24.26
N THR A 50 3.69 -10.80 -23.49
CA THR A 50 4.93 -11.58 -23.31
C THR A 50 5.31 -11.67 -21.83
N ILE A 51 6.25 -12.55 -21.49
CA ILE A 51 6.78 -12.65 -20.13
C ILE A 51 7.43 -11.32 -19.69
N GLU A 52 8.12 -10.64 -20.60
CA GLU A 52 8.74 -9.34 -20.36
C GLU A 52 7.70 -8.28 -19.99
N GLU A 53 6.55 -8.28 -20.66
CA GLU A 53 5.45 -7.37 -20.33
C GLU A 53 4.84 -7.68 -18.97
N ILE A 54 4.63 -8.95 -18.61
CA ILE A 54 4.11 -9.34 -17.29
C ILE A 54 5.10 -8.97 -16.17
N ILE A 55 6.42 -9.12 -16.40
CA ILE A 55 7.46 -8.66 -15.48
C ILE A 55 7.38 -7.14 -15.29
N ALA A 56 7.29 -6.38 -16.38
CA ALA A 56 7.17 -4.92 -16.33
C ALA A 56 5.88 -4.49 -15.62
N TRP A 57 4.77 -5.19 -15.87
CA TRP A 57 3.48 -4.95 -15.23
C TRP A 57 3.54 -5.15 -13.70
N ASN A 58 4.20 -6.22 -13.25
CA ASN A 58 4.40 -6.48 -11.81
C ASN A 58 5.45 -5.57 -11.15
N PHE A 59 6.21 -4.80 -11.93
CA PHE A 59 7.15 -3.78 -11.46
C PHE A 59 6.54 -2.36 -11.44
N TYR A 60 5.26 -2.20 -11.81
CA TYR A 60 4.61 -0.90 -12.00
C TYR A 60 4.80 0.07 -10.82
N MET A 61 4.62 -0.40 -9.58
CA MET A 61 4.77 0.43 -8.37
C MET A 61 6.21 0.87 -8.09
N SER A 62 7.20 0.18 -8.67
CA SER A 62 8.62 0.48 -8.53
C SER A 62 9.11 1.49 -9.56
N ILE A 63 8.38 1.69 -10.67
CA ILE A 63 8.76 2.58 -11.77
C ILE A 63 9.09 4.01 -11.29
N PRO A 64 8.29 4.67 -10.43
CA PRO A 64 8.61 6.04 -10.02
C PRO A 64 9.96 6.17 -9.31
N TYR A 65 10.42 5.13 -8.62
CA TYR A 65 11.67 5.11 -7.87
C TYR A 65 12.84 4.77 -8.80
N TRP A 66 12.67 3.70 -9.56
CA TRP A 66 13.68 3.19 -10.50
C TRP A 66 13.95 4.16 -11.66
N PHE A 67 12.91 4.76 -12.25
CA PHE A 67 13.05 5.60 -13.44
C PHE A 67 13.87 6.88 -13.17
N GLN A 68 13.84 7.41 -11.95
CA GLN A 68 14.67 8.54 -11.53
C GLN A 68 16.17 8.23 -11.67
N ILE A 69 16.56 6.99 -11.37
CA ILE A 69 17.95 6.57 -11.42
C ILE A 69 18.40 6.37 -12.87
N ILE A 70 17.59 5.71 -13.70
CA ILE A 70 18.02 5.36 -15.07
C ILE A 70 17.94 6.55 -16.03
N SER A 71 16.99 7.47 -15.84
CA SER A 71 16.78 8.57 -16.78
C SER A 71 17.83 9.68 -16.61
N GLY A 72 18.53 9.70 -15.47
CA GLY A 72 19.42 10.80 -15.09
C GLY A 72 18.72 12.15 -14.95
N THR A 73 17.39 12.18 -15.10
CA THR A 73 16.56 13.38 -15.02
C THR A 73 15.73 13.33 -13.75
N ALA A 74 15.93 14.31 -12.87
CA ALA A 74 15.08 14.52 -11.70
C ALA A 74 13.73 15.20 -12.05
N SER A 75 13.41 15.36 -13.34
CA SER A 75 12.22 16.10 -13.80
C SER A 75 10.95 15.26 -13.70
N GLY A 76 9.94 15.82 -13.04
CA GLY A 76 8.68 15.15 -12.70
C GLY A 76 7.60 15.23 -13.77
N LYS A 77 6.51 14.50 -13.50
CA LYS A 77 5.22 14.56 -14.21
C LYS A 77 4.75 16.02 -14.37
N GLU A 78 4.07 16.31 -15.47
CA GLU A 78 3.37 17.58 -15.65
C GLU A 78 2.34 17.76 -14.54
N GLY A 79 2.35 18.92 -13.85
CA GLY A 79 1.40 19.24 -12.79
C GLY A 79 1.84 19.07 -11.34
N GLY A 80 3.14 18.87 -11.04
CA GLY A 80 3.57 18.85 -9.64
C GLY A 80 5.03 18.52 -9.28
N GLY A 81 5.97 18.49 -10.23
CA GLY A 81 7.41 18.70 -9.98
C GLY A 81 8.19 17.65 -9.17
N ILE A 82 9.22 17.08 -9.82
CA ILE A 82 10.03 15.90 -9.46
C ILE A 82 9.17 14.62 -9.48
N ILE A 83 9.70 13.49 -9.93
CA ILE A 83 9.02 12.19 -9.82
C ILE A 83 8.83 11.94 -8.32
N LYS A 84 7.68 12.39 -7.84
CA LYS A 84 7.40 12.58 -6.43
C LYS A 84 6.47 11.45 -6.08
N THR A 85 7.03 10.44 -5.43
CA THR A 85 6.33 9.24 -4.99
C THR A 85 5.05 9.65 -4.30
N MET A 86 3.97 9.11 -4.85
CA MET A 86 2.62 9.45 -4.47
C MET A 86 2.33 8.79 -3.12
N ASP A 87 1.52 9.45 -2.31
CA ASP A 87 1.28 9.09 -0.93
C ASP A 87 -0.15 8.58 -0.77
N HIS A 88 -0.30 7.31 -0.41
CA HIS A 88 -1.54 6.58 -0.62
C HIS A 88 -1.95 5.69 0.52
N CYS A 89 -3.26 5.64 0.72
CA CYS A 89 -3.98 4.78 1.65
C CYS A 89 -4.05 5.31 3.10
N SER A 90 -5.14 4.97 3.79
CA SER A 90 -5.23 5.04 5.25
C SER A 90 -5.44 3.64 5.79
N ALA A 91 -4.92 3.38 6.99
CA ALA A 91 -5.12 2.11 7.65
C ALA A 91 -5.07 2.23 9.16
N PHE A 92 -5.66 1.25 9.86
CA PHE A 92 -5.38 1.00 11.27
C PHE A 92 -5.40 -0.50 11.54
N ILE A 93 -4.69 -0.91 12.59
CA ILE A 93 -4.79 -2.25 13.17
C ILE A 93 -4.81 -2.13 14.70
N ALA A 94 -5.72 -2.85 15.35
CA ALA A 94 -5.94 -2.79 16.80
C ALA A 94 -6.07 -4.20 17.40
N VAL A 95 -5.70 -4.35 18.67
CA VAL A 95 -5.75 -5.61 19.42
C VAL A 95 -5.87 -5.37 20.93
N GLY A 96 -6.35 -6.36 21.68
CA GLY A 96 -6.45 -6.29 23.14
C GLY A 96 -7.52 -5.31 23.60
N ASP A 97 -7.22 -4.45 24.57
CA ASP A 97 -8.19 -3.53 25.19
C ASP A 97 -8.77 -2.47 24.23
N PHE A 98 -8.28 -2.42 22.99
CA PHE A 98 -8.82 -1.55 21.94
C PHE A 98 -9.98 -2.18 21.19
N THR A 99 -10.05 -3.51 21.09
CA THR A 99 -11.09 -4.22 20.33
C THR A 99 -12.14 -4.81 21.26
N GLU A 100 -13.35 -5.04 20.73
CA GLU A 100 -14.50 -5.51 21.51
C GLU A 100 -14.26 -6.90 22.12
N LYS A 101 -13.55 -7.78 21.41
CA LYS A 101 -13.29 -9.16 21.81
C LYS A 101 -11.83 -9.41 22.22
N GLY A 102 -10.99 -8.38 22.22
CA GLY A 102 -9.55 -8.51 22.46
C GLY A 102 -8.74 -9.11 21.29
N ASP A 103 -9.41 -9.51 20.21
CA ASP A 103 -8.79 -10.04 18.99
C ASP A 103 -8.33 -8.92 18.05
N ILE A 104 -7.73 -9.28 16.92
CA ILE A 104 -7.20 -8.31 15.95
C ILE A 104 -8.35 -7.80 15.09
N VAL A 105 -8.42 -6.48 14.91
CA VAL A 105 -9.27 -5.82 13.91
C VAL A 105 -8.41 -4.87 13.09
N VAL A 106 -8.54 -4.94 11.77
CA VAL A 106 -7.81 -4.12 10.81
C VAL A 106 -8.77 -3.48 9.81
N ALA A 107 -8.43 -2.28 9.35
CA ALA A 107 -9.05 -1.65 8.20
C ALA A 107 -8.02 -0.95 7.32
N HIS A 108 -8.32 -0.87 6.02
CA HIS A 108 -7.52 -0.24 4.99
C HIS A 108 -8.42 0.37 3.92
N ASN A 109 -8.03 1.50 3.35
CA ASN A 109 -8.59 1.99 2.10
C ASN A 109 -7.48 2.40 1.13
N SER A 110 -7.58 1.96 -0.11
CA SER A 110 -6.57 2.22 -1.12
C SER A 110 -6.77 3.58 -1.77
N PHE A 111 -5.71 4.39 -1.88
CA PHE A 111 -5.76 5.66 -2.63
C PHE A 111 -5.03 5.53 -3.94
N THR A 112 -5.70 5.87 -5.02
CA THR A 112 -5.13 5.82 -6.37
C THR A 112 -5.87 6.79 -7.28
N ASP A 113 -5.27 7.06 -8.45
CA ASP A 113 -5.98 7.74 -9.52
C ASP A 113 -7.13 6.84 -9.98
N TYR A 114 -8.32 7.40 -10.18
CA TYR A 114 -9.52 6.58 -10.46
C TYR A 114 -9.42 5.76 -11.75
N VAL A 115 -8.60 6.22 -12.70
CA VAL A 115 -8.32 5.50 -13.95
C VAL A 115 -7.55 4.21 -13.68
N ASP A 116 -6.63 4.20 -12.72
CA ASP A 116 -5.86 3.01 -12.36
C ASP A 116 -6.66 2.13 -11.40
N GLY A 117 -7.30 2.74 -10.40
CA GLY A 117 -8.03 2.03 -9.35
C GLY A 117 -9.20 1.19 -9.83
N GLN A 118 -9.81 1.51 -10.97
CA GLN A 118 -10.94 0.74 -11.53
C GLN A 118 -10.60 -0.74 -11.77
N PHE A 119 -9.31 -1.08 -11.90
CA PHE A 119 -8.84 -2.45 -12.15
C PHE A 119 -8.51 -3.23 -10.88
N SER A 120 -8.48 -2.59 -9.71
CA SER A 120 -8.18 -3.23 -8.41
C SER A 120 -9.41 -3.85 -7.73
N ASN A 121 -10.36 -4.32 -8.55
CA ASN A 121 -11.62 -4.93 -8.12
C ASN A 121 -11.58 -6.47 -8.09
N VAL A 122 -10.38 -7.06 -8.10
CA VAL A 122 -10.18 -8.51 -8.11
C VAL A 122 -9.76 -8.99 -6.72
N ILE A 123 -10.40 -10.06 -6.24
CA ILE A 123 -9.90 -10.83 -5.09
C ILE A 123 -9.29 -12.12 -5.63
N LEU A 124 -7.98 -12.29 -5.47
CA LEU A 124 -7.26 -13.50 -5.85
C LEU A 124 -7.13 -14.42 -4.64
N ASP A 125 -7.53 -15.67 -4.80
CA ASP A 125 -7.30 -16.76 -3.85
C ASP A 125 -6.33 -17.76 -4.48
N LEU A 126 -5.14 -17.86 -3.90
CA LEU A 126 -4.04 -18.62 -4.49
C LEU A 126 -3.57 -19.68 -3.49
N ILE A 127 -3.49 -20.92 -3.96
CA ILE A 127 -2.93 -22.07 -3.23
C ILE A 127 -1.62 -22.46 -3.91
N PRO A 128 -0.47 -22.00 -3.41
CA PRO A 128 0.81 -22.39 -3.97
C PRO A 128 1.07 -23.89 -3.76
N LYS A 129 1.91 -24.47 -4.61
CA LYS A 129 2.37 -25.86 -4.42
C LYS A 129 3.23 -26.00 -3.14
N GLN A 130 3.94 -24.95 -2.76
CA GLN A 130 4.80 -24.88 -1.58
C GLN A 130 4.54 -23.59 -0.80
N GLY A 131 4.45 -23.67 0.53
CA GLY A 131 4.14 -22.51 1.37
C GLY A 131 2.65 -22.38 1.70
N HIS A 132 2.22 -21.17 2.00
CA HIS A 132 0.90 -20.84 2.54
C HIS A 132 -0.07 -20.42 1.44
N ARG A 133 -1.34 -20.85 1.55
CA ARG A 133 -2.45 -20.26 0.79
C ARG A 133 -2.61 -18.81 1.22
N PHE A 134 -2.97 -17.93 0.29
CA PHE A 134 -3.31 -16.56 0.62
C PHE A 134 -4.47 -16.05 -0.23
N ILE A 135 -5.20 -15.09 0.32
CA ILE A 135 -6.19 -14.30 -0.40
C ILE A 135 -5.77 -12.83 -0.36
N MET A 136 -5.98 -12.10 -1.45
CA MET A 136 -5.61 -10.69 -1.53
C MET A 136 -6.50 -9.92 -2.49
N GLN A 137 -6.66 -8.61 -2.24
CA GLN A 137 -7.11 -7.71 -3.30
C GLN A 137 -5.96 -7.50 -4.28
N THR A 138 -6.23 -7.51 -5.58
CA THR A 138 -5.20 -7.32 -6.61
C THR A 138 -5.82 -6.78 -7.91
N SER A 139 -5.00 -6.66 -8.95
CA SER A 139 -5.42 -6.31 -10.31
C SER A 139 -5.13 -7.49 -11.26
N PRO A 140 -5.78 -7.55 -12.44
CA PRO A 140 -5.49 -8.58 -13.42
C PRO A 140 -3.99 -8.68 -13.75
N CYS A 141 -3.49 -9.92 -13.79
CA CYS A 141 -2.10 -10.27 -14.09
C CYS A 141 -1.05 -9.84 -13.04
N TRP A 142 -1.48 -9.31 -11.89
CA TRP A 142 -0.57 -9.05 -10.77
C TRP A 142 -0.42 -10.31 -9.93
N ILE A 143 0.82 -10.63 -9.56
CA ILE A 143 1.12 -11.75 -8.66
C ILE A 143 1.10 -11.32 -7.18
N TRP A 144 0.96 -10.02 -6.90
CA TRP A 144 0.93 -9.42 -5.57
C TRP A 144 -0.18 -8.37 -5.48
N SER A 145 -0.45 -7.81 -4.30
CA SER A 145 -1.66 -7.02 -4.07
C SER A 145 -1.58 -5.63 -4.73
N GLY A 146 -0.50 -4.88 -4.50
CA GLY A 146 -0.28 -3.56 -5.06
C GLY A 146 -1.00 -2.41 -4.36
N THR A 147 -1.98 -2.72 -3.49
CA THR A 147 -2.83 -1.73 -2.84
C THR A 147 -2.48 -1.40 -1.38
N ASP A 148 -2.01 -2.27 -0.48
CA ASP A 148 -2.03 -3.74 -0.41
C ASP A 148 -3.00 -4.21 0.70
N PHE A 149 -3.74 -5.31 0.48
CA PHE A 149 -4.42 -6.05 1.56
C PHE A 149 -4.46 -7.56 1.30
N PHE A 150 -4.08 -8.36 2.30
CA PHE A 150 -4.11 -9.82 2.20
C PHE A 150 -4.31 -10.55 3.54
N VAL A 151 -4.71 -11.82 3.43
CA VAL A 151 -4.77 -12.79 4.53
C VAL A 151 -4.10 -14.10 4.08
N THR A 152 -3.29 -14.71 4.93
CA THR A 152 -2.62 -15.99 4.65
C THR A 152 -3.05 -17.11 5.58
N SER A 153 -2.91 -18.36 5.14
CA SER A 153 -3.16 -19.55 5.97
C SER A 153 -2.18 -19.70 7.12
N ALA A 154 -1.08 -18.95 7.13
CA ALA A 154 -0.23 -18.79 8.29
C ALA A 154 -0.93 -18.03 9.44
N GLY A 155 -2.08 -17.41 9.19
CA GLY A 155 -2.78 -16.56 10.15
C GLY A 155 -2.26 -15.13 10.16
N ILE A 156 -1.67 -14.67 9.04
CA ILE A 156 -1.17 -13.31 8.91
C ILE A 156 -2.16 -12.48 8.11
N ILE A 157 -2.52 -11.34 8.67
CA ILE A 157 -3.21 -10.26 7.98
C ILE A 157 -2.16 -9.20 7.66
N GLY A 158 -2.14 -8.66 6.45
CA GLY A 158 -1.18 -7.63 6.06
C GLY A 158 -1.81 -6.53 5.23
N THR A 159 -1.38 -5.31 5.50
CA THR A 159 -1.71 -4.11 4.74
C THR A 159 -0.63 -3.04 4.94
N GLU A 160 -0.70 -1.93 4.22
CA GLU A 160 0.32 -0.90 4.23
C GLU A 160 -0.24 0.49 3.91
N THR A 161 0.53 1.53 4.22
CA THR A 161 0.30 2.86 3.65
C THR A 161 1.61 3.43 3.12
N THR A 162 1.59 3.95 1.90
CA THR A 162 2.79 4.40 1.20
C THR A 162 3.32 5.70 1.81
N ILE A 163 4.63 5.76 2.06
CA ILE A 163 5.30 6.93 2.62
C ILE A 163 5.48 8.00 1.53
N GLY A 164 4.78 9.11 1.70
CA GLY A 164 4.82 10.21 0.76
C GLY A 164 6.16 10.94 0.72
N GLY A 165 6.66 11.22 -0.49
CA GLY A 165 7.88 12.00 -0.67
C GLY A 165 9.17 11.22 -0.41
N PHE A 166 9.09 9.90 -0.30
CA PHE A 166 10.25 9.02 -0.28
C PHE A 166 10.91 8.97 -1.66
N LEU A 167 12.22 9.15 -1.75
CA LEU A 167 12.95 9.21 -3.03
C LEU A 167 14.07 8.17 -3.20
N PRO A 168 14.75 7.70 -2.13
CA PRO A 168 15.87 6.78 -2.30
C PRO A 168 15.51 5.49 -3.02
N TYR A 169 16.42 4.96 -3.83
CA TYR A 169 16.25 3.68 -4.53
C TYR A 169 17.62 3.03 -4.76
N GLU A 170 17.66 1.70 -4.65
CA GLU A 170 18.79 0.87 -5.06
C GLU A 170 18.28 -0.32 -5.89
N PRO A 171 19.00 -0.75 -6.96
CA PRO A 171 18.57 -1.85 -7.82
C PRO A 171 18.78 -3.22 -7.13
N LYS A 172 17.92 -3.50 -6.14
CA LYS A 172 17.86 -4.76 -5.38
C LYS A 172 16.50 -5.45 -5.62
N TYR A 173 15.98 -6.18 -4.63
CA TYR A 173 14.73 -6.94 -4.79
C TYR A 173 13.52 -6.00 -4.76
N PRO A 174 12.68 -6.00 -5.82
CA PRO A 174 11.47 -5.17 -5.86
C PRO A 174 10.51 -5.52 -4.72
N ILE A 175 9.76 -4.54 -4.22
CA ILE A 175 8.80 -4.75 -3.11
C ILE A 175 7.82 -5.88 -3.41
N GLY A 176 7.29 -5.94 -4.63
CA GLY A 176 6.27 -6.90 -5.03
C GLY A 176 6.75 -8.33 -4.86
N TYR A 177 8.05 -8.57 -5.12
CA TYR A 177 8.65 -9.88 -4.97
C TYR A 177 8.88 -10.20 -3.49
N ARG A 178 9.38 -9.22 -2.71
CA ARG A 178 9.61 -9.37 -1.26
C ARG A 178 8.30 -9.66 -0.51
N ILE A 179 7.24 -8.89 -0.73
CA ILE A 179 5.95 -9.11 -0.06
C ILE A 179 5.29 -10.40 -0.53
N ARG A 180 5.38 -10.73 -1.82
CA ARG A 180 4.85 -12.00 -2.34
C ARG A 180 5.55 -13.22 -1.75
N THR A 181 6.87 -13.15 -1.55
CA THR A 181 7.64 -14.17 -0.82
C THR A 181 7.20 -14.23 0.64
N ALA A 182 6.99 -13.09 1.31
CA ALA A 182 6.52 -13.06 2.69
C ALA A 182 5.12 -13.70 2.85
N MET A 183 4.19 -13.40 1.92
CA MET A 183 2.85 -13.99 1.89
C MET A 183 2.88 -15.52 1.80
N GLN A 184 3.73 -16.05 0.92
CA GLN A 184 3.80 -17.49 0.68
C GLN A 184 4.65 -18.24 1.70
N TYR A 185 5.74 -17.65 2.21
CA TYR A 185 6.72 -18.38 3.03
C TYR A 185 6.87 -17.90 4.47
N GLY A 186 6.36 -16.71 4.81
CA GLY A 186 6.43 -16.17 6.17
C GLY A 186 5.45 -16.85 7.12
N ASN A 187 5.91 -17.27 8.30
CA ASN A 187 5.10 -17.98 9.29
C ASN A 187 4.56 -17.10 10.41
N ASN A 188 5.18 -15.93 10.62
CA ASN A 188 4.89 -14.97 11.68
C ASN A 188 5.39 -13.58 11.27
N VAL A 189 5.06 -12.56 12.06
CA VAL A 189 5.45 -11.16 11.76
C VAL A 189 6.97 -10.93 11.71
N GLU A 190 7.79 -11.75 12.39
CA GLU A 190 9.25 -11.62 12.32
C GLU A 190 9.79 -12.09 10.97
N ASP A 191 9.26 -13.18 10.43
CA ASP A 191 9.63 -13.65 9.09
C ASP A 191 9.29 -12.59 8.04
N TYR A 192 8.12 -11.96 8.16
CA TYR A 192 7.72 -10.84 7.29
C TYR A 192 8.71 -9.68 7.37
N ALA A 193 9.09 -9.26 8.58
CA ALA A 193 10.09 -8.22 8.73
C ALA A 193 11.44 -8.60 8.10
N LYS A 194 11.93 -9.82 8.35
CA LYS A 194 13.21 -10.31 7.80
C LYS A 194 13.18 -10.32 6.28
N ILE A 195 12.13 -10.87 5.67
CA ILE A 195 11.99 -10.98 4.21
C ILE A 195 11.89 -9.59 3.57
N LEU A 196 11.10 -8.68 4.15
CA LEU A 196 10.94 -7.34 3.59
C LEU A 196 12.21 -6.49 3.72
N ILE A 197 12.98 -6.63 4.79
CA ILE A 197 14.24 -5.89 5.00
C ILE A 197 15.36 -6.45 4.11
N TYR A 198 15.37 -7.76 3.86
CA TYR A 198 16.41 -8.41 3.08
C TYR A 198 16.41 -7.91 1.62
N ASN A 199 17.59 -7.47 1.14
CA ASN A 199 17.75 -6.90 -0.20
C ASN A 199 16.71 -5.83 -0.57
N ASN A 200 16.30 -5.03 0.41
CA ASN A 200 15.37 -3.93 0.20
C ASN A 200 15.91 -2.91 -0.83
N SER A 201 15.12 -2.62 -1.86
CA SER A 201 15.43 -1.66 -2.92
C SER A 201 14.91 -0.24 -2.64
N GLY A 202 14.13 -0.04 -1.57
CA GLY A 202 13.55 1.26 -1.23
C GLY A 202 12.39 1.68 -2.13
N ASP A 203 12.04 0.87 -3.14
CA ASP A 203 10.82 1.06 -3.90
C ASP A 203 9.59 0.88 -3.02
N TYR A 204 8.54 1.64 -3.32
CA TYR A 204 7.26 1.57 -2.62
C TYR A 204 7.46 1.53 -1.09
N ALA A 205 8.20 2.51 -0.58
CA ALA A 205 8.53 2.60 0.83
C ALA A 205 7.24 2.83 1.65
N ASN A 206 6.96 1.93 2.58
CA ASN A 206 5.66 1.85 3.24
C ASN A 206 5.78 1.76 4.77
N SER A 207 4.71 2.17 5.44
CA SER A 207 4.40 1.76 6.81
C SER A 207 3.51 0.51 6.74
N TRP A 208 4.11 -0.67 6.85
CA TRP A 208 3.42 -1.96 6.86
C TRP A 208 2.76 -2.23 8.21
N LEU A 209 1.52 -2.72 8.19
CA LEU A 209 0.75 -3.17 9.34
C LEU A 209 0.44 -4.65 9.20
N PHE A 210 0.94 -5.47 10.13
CA PHE A 210 0.71 -6.91 10.14
C PHE A 210 0.00 -7.34 11.42
N GLY A 211 -0.95 -8.27 11.29
CA GLY A 211 -1.58 -8.96 12.40
C GLY A 211 -1.27 -10.45 12.36
N ASP A 212 -0.81 -11.02 13.48
CA ASP A 212 -0.65 -12.45 13.69
C ASP A 212 -1.76 -12.96 14.60
N ILE A 213 -2.77 -13.61 14.01
CA ILE A 213 -3.96 -14.06 14.73
C ILE A 213 -3.68 -15.27 15.63
N LYS A 214 -2.56 -15.98 15.41
CA LYS A 214 -2.16 -17.13 16.25
C LYS A 214 -1.56 -16.65 17.56
N ASN A 215 -0.77 -15.58 17.49
CA ASN A 215 -0.09 -15.00 18.65
C ASN A 215 -0.84 -13.82 19.30
N ASN A 216 -1.95 -13.41 18.68
CA ASN A 216 -2.74 -12.21 19.00
C ASN A 216 -1.85 -10.97 19.16
N GLU A 217 -1.01 -10.76 18.14
CA GLU A 217 0.02 -9.73 18.12
C GLU A 217 -0.09 -8.91 16.83
N ILE A 218 0.12 -7.60 16.94
CA ILE A 218 0.20 -6.70 15.80
C ILE A 218 1.61 -6.13 15.70
N MET A 219 2.04 -5.86 14.47
CA MET A 219 3.33 -5.25 14.15
C MET A 219 3.14 -4.08 13.19
N ARG A 220 3.86 -2.98 13.44
CA ARG A 220 4.15 -1.97 12.42
C ARG A 220 5.61 -2.03 12.03
N LEU A 221 5.88 -2.18 10.74
CA LEU A 221 7.21 -2.03 10.13
C LEU A 221 7.20 -0.77 9.27
N GLU A 222 7.94 0.27 9.67
CA GLU A 222 8.21 1.41 8.80
C GLU A 222 9.52 1.13 8.07
N LEU A 223 9.43 0.99 6.75
CA LEU A 223 10.56 0.56 5.91
C LEU A 223 10.94 1.67 4.94
N GLY A 224 12.01 2.42 5.28
CA GLY A 224 12.76 3.24 4.32
C GLY A 224 13.79 2.38 3.58
N LEU A 225 14.82 2.99 2.98
CA LEU A 225 15.87 2.28 2.26
C LEU A 225 17.00 1.91 3.24
N LYS A 226 17.52 2.92 3.93
CA LYS A 226 18.62 2.82 4.91
C LYS A 226 18.11 2.60 6.32
N TYR A 227 16.96 3.17 6.66
CA TYR A 227 16.40 3.10 8.00
C TYR A 227 15.09 2.30 8.01
N TYR A 228 14.89 1.57 9.10
CA TYR A 228 13.61 0.93 9.40
C TYR A 228 13.31 0.99 10.89
N SER A 229 12.03 0.89 11.24
CA SER A 229 11.57 0.73 12.62
C SER A 229 10.56 -0.41 12.71
N ILE A 230 10.63 -1.19 13.79
CA ILE A 230 9.68 -2.26 14.09
C ILE A 230 9.06 -1.95 15.45
N SER A 231 7.73 -1.91 15.51
CA SER A 231 6.94 -1.79 16.73
C SER A 231 5.98 -2.95 16.83
N ARG A 232 5.90 -3.62 17.98
CA ARG A 232 5.04 -4.78 18.22
C ARG A 232 4.26 -4.61 19.52
N THR A 233 3.02 -5.09 19.56
CA THR A 233 2.22 -5.13 20.79
C THR A 233 1.12 -6.19 20.71
N LYS A 234 0.69 -6.68 21.88
CA LYS A 234 -0.51 -7.52 22.05
C LYS A 234 -1.69 -6.78 22.68
N ASN A 235 -1.50 -5.50 23.01
CA ASN A 235 -2.54 -4.64 23.56
C ASN A 235 -2.28 -3.20 23.11
N GLY A 236 -3.04 -2.72 22.13
CA GLY A 236 -2.78 -1.42 21.50
C GLY A 236 -3.29 -1.32 20.08
N TYR A 237 -2.74 -0.36 19.36
CA TYR A 237 -3.06 -0.11 17.96
C TYR A 237 -1.88 0.51 17.22
N PHE A 238 -1.91 0.42 15.89
CA PHE A 238 -1.09 1.19 14.97
C PHE A 238 -1.97 1.83 13.89
N THR A 239 -1.52 2.97 13.35
CA THR A 239 -2.18 3.71 12.27
C THR A 239 -1.21 3.94 11.12
N GLY A 240 -1.73 3.97 9.90
CA GLY A 240 -1.06 4.34 8.66
C GLY A 240 -1.77 5.54 8.02
N PHE A 241 -0.99 6.54 7.63
CA PHE A 241 -1.49 7.85 7.13
C PHE A 241 -0.49 8.54 6.18
N ASN A 242 0.37 7.75 5.54
CA ASN A 242 1.33 8.19 4.51
C ASN A 242 2.54 8.98 4.99
N ALA A 243 2.88 8.89 6.27
CA ALA A 243 4.15 9.38 6.79
C ALA A 243 4.67 8.49 7.92
N PRO A 244 6.00 8.30 8.03
CA PRO A 244 6.58 7.49 9.07
C PRO A 244 6.66 8.26 10.40
N PHE A 245 6.49 7.53 11.49
CA PHE A 245 6.78 8.00 12.84
C PHE A 245 8.28 8.11 13.10
N ASP A 246 9.09 7.19 12.57
CA ASP A 246 10.54 7.18 12.73
C ASP A 246 11.15 8.48 12.15
N PRO A 247 11.78 9.33 12.99
CA PRO A 247 12.36 10.58 12.54
C PRO A 247 13.55 10.38 11.59
N ARG A 248 14.23 9.23 11.61
CA ARG A 248 15.34 8.93 10.69
C ARG A 248 14.83 8.82 9.26
N ILE A 249 13.80 7.99 9.04
CA ILE A 249 13.15 7.87 7.72
C ILE A 249 12.56 9.24 7.33
N ARG A 250 11.79 9.86 8.25
CA ARG A 250 11.07 11.11 7.98
C ARG A 250 11.98 12.28 7.59
N ASN A 251 13.16 12.39 8.20
CA ASN A 251 14.03 13.56 8.03
C ASN A 251 15.24 13.31 7.12
N LEU A 252 15.62 12.04 6.89
CA LEU A 252 16.80 11.69 6.09
C LEU A 252 16.47 11.05 4.75
N GLU A 253 15.27 10.49 4.57
CA GLU A 253 14.88 9.75 3.35
C GLU A 253 13.62 10.30 2.67
N VAL A 254 12.90 11.21 3.34
CA VAL A 254 11.64 11.78 2.85
C VAL A 254 11.75 13.29 2.66
N ASN A 255 11.32 13.76 1.50
CA ASN A 255 11.17 15.19 1.24
C ASN A 255 9.78 15.68 1.67
N ASN A 256 9.74 16.33 2.84
CA ASN A 256 8.55 16.96 3.43
C ASN A 256 7.34 16.02 3.56
N SER A 257 7.30 15.23 4.64
CA SER A 257 6.24 14.26 4.90
C SER A 257 4.89 14.83 5.36
N GLY A 258 4.81 16.12 5.69
CA GLY A 258 3.56 16.74 6.17
C GLY A 258 3.09 16.27 7.56
N PHE A 259 3.91 15.51 8.27
CA PHE A 259 3.56 14.81 9.51
C PHE A 259 2.95 15.70 10.62
N TYR A 260 3.43 16.94 10.74
CA TYR A 260 3.01 17.88 11.79
C TYR A 260 2.05 18.97 11.32
N ASP A 261 1.71 19.02 10.02
CA ASP A 261 0.83 20.06 9.47
C ASP A 261 -0.55 19.48 9.17
N ILE A 262 -1.55 19.83 9.98
CA ILE A 262 -2.93 19.37 9.80
C ILE A 262 -3.63 19.97 8.57
N ARG A 263 -3.04 20.97 7.92
CA ARG A 263 -3.49 21.45 6.61
C ARG A 263 -3.12 20.46 5.50
N ARG A 264 -2.15 19.57 5.76
CA ARG A 264 -1.75 18.49 4.87
C ARG A 264 -2.46 17.19 5.22
N HIS A 265 -2.66 16.36 4.21
CA HIS A 265 -3.36 15.09 4.35
C HIS A 265 -2.72 14.14 5.37
N GLN A 266 -1.37 14.09 5.49
CA GLN A 266 -0.71 13.18 6.45
C GLN A 266 -0.95 13.64 7.88
N GLY A 267 -0.72 14.92 8.17
CA GLY A 267 -0.92 15.48 9.50
C GLY A 267 -2.38 15.41 9.94
N ALA A 268 -3.32 15.68 9.03
CA ALA A 268 -4.75 15.58 9.29
C ALA A 268 -5.18 14.15 9.65
N ARG A 269 -4.88 13.18 8.79
CA ARG A 269 -5.22 11.76 9.01
C ARG A 269 -4.53 11.18 10.26
N ARG A 270 -3.28 11.56 10.54
CA ARG A 270 -2.57 11.18 11.77
C ARG A 270 -3.36 11.57 13.02
N VAL A 271 -3.83 12.83 13.07
CA VAL A 271 -4.62 13.34 14.19
C VAL A 271 -5.96 12.60 14.24
N ARG A 272 -6.69 12.53 13.12
CA ARG A 272 -8.03 11.96 13.09
C ARG A 272 -8.06 10.48 13.44
N LEU A 273 -7.20 9.66 12.84
CA LEU A 273 -7.11 8.23 13.17
C LEU A 273 -6.77 8.02 14.66
N THR A 274 -5.90 8.85 15.23
CA THR A 274 -5.57 8.77 16.66
C THR A 274 -6.77 9.12 17.55
N GLU A 275 -7.57 10.12 17.18
CA GLU A 275 -8.82 10.46 17.88
C GLU A 275 -9.83 9.31 17.82
N LEU A 276 -10.02 8.72 16.64
CA LEU A 276 -10.93 7.59 16.42
C LEU A 276 -10.52 6.36 17.25
N MET A 277 -9.22 6.03 17.29
CA MET A 277 -8.71 4.93 18.13
C MET A 277 -8.98 5.16 19.62
N LYS A 278 -8.93 6.41 20.10
CA LYS A 278 -9.28 6.75 21.49
C LYS A 278 -10.78 6.72 21.73
N GLN A 279 -11.56 7.28 20.80
CA GLN A 279 -13.02 7.36 20.87
C GLN A 279 -13.66 5.96 20.95
N TYR A 280 -13.13 5.01 20.18
CA TYR A 280 -13.67 3.66 20.07
C TYR A 280 -12.92 2.61 20.89
N LYS A 281 -11.99 3.02 21.77
CA LYS A 281 -11.24 2.07 22.61
C LYS A 281 -12.17 1.11 23.35
N GLY A 282 -11.90 -0.19 23.22
CA GLY A 282 -12.67 -1.29 23.82
C GLY A 282 -13.95 -1.65 23.06
N LYS A 283 -14.22 -1.00 21.93
CA LYS A 283 -15.43 -1.19 21.11
C LYS A 283 -15.13 -1.46 19.65
N ILE A 284 -13.86 -1.48 19.23
CA ILE A 284 -13.50 -1.70 17.83
C ILE A 284 -13.88 -3.14 17.46
N ASN A 285 -14.83 -3.25 16.55
CA ASN A 285 -15.28 -4.46 15.86
C ASN A 285 -15.42 -4.14 14.36
N ILE A 286 -15.87 -5.09 13.54
CA ILE A 286 -16.04 -4.88 12.09
C ILE A 286 -16.90 -3.66 11.74
N GLU A 287 -18.01 -3.44 12.44
CA GLU A 287 -18.91 -2.32 12.14
C GLU A 287 -18.31 -0.97 12.52
N ILE A 288 -17.54 -0.91 13.61
CA ILE A 288 -16.77 0.28 13.96
C ILE A 288 -15.59 0.48 13.00
N ALA A 289 -14.92 -0.59 12.56
CA ALA A 289 -13.83 -0.52 11.60
C ALA A 289 -14.28 0.12 10.28
N LYS A 290 -15.46 -0.26 9.79
CA LYS A 290 -16.09 0.37 8.61
C LYS A 290 -16.28 1.87 8.82
N LYS A 291 -16.85 2.29 9.95
CA LYS A 291 -17.07 3.72 10.27
C LYS A 291 -15.77 4.52 10.38
N ILE A 292 -14.70 3.90 10.89
CA ILE A 292 -13.41 4.55 11.05
C ILE A 292 -12.76 4.76 9.67
N ILE A 293 -12.75 3.72 8.84
CA ILE A 293 -12.08 3.79 7.54
C ILE A 293 -12.82 4.67 6.52
N SER A 294 -14.14 4.87 6.72
CA SER A 294 -14.95 5.79 5.94
C SER A 294 -15.10 7.19 6.52
N ASP A 295 -14.31 7.56 7.54
CA ASP A 295 -14.48 8.84 8.22
C ASP A 295 -14.12 10.05 7.34
N HIS A 296 -15.05 11.02 7.28
CA HIS A 296 -14.96 12.27 6.53
C HIS A 296 -14.83 13.52 7.41
N TYR A 297 -14.41 13.39 8.67
CA TYR A 297 -14.23 14.57 9.51
C TYR A 297 -12.94 15.33 9.15
N ASP A 298 -13.09 16.60 8.78
CA ASP A 298 -11.95 17.48 8.49
C ASP A 298 -11.45 18.14 9.78
N VAL A 299 -10.33 17.65 10.30
CA VAL A 299 -9.72 18.16 11.55
C VAL A 299 -9.20 19.60 11.46
N TYR A 300 -8.89 20.09 10.26
CA TYR A 300 -8.40 21.45 10.08
C TYR A 300 -9.55 22.45 10.09
N LEU A 301 -10.61 22.16 9.31
CA LEU A 301 -11.80 23.01 9.24
C LEU A 301 -12.78 22.77 10.41
N LYS A 302 -12.59 21.70 11.17
CA LYS A 302 -13.50 21.21 12.22
C LYS A 302 -14.92 21.02 11.68
N LYS A 303 -15.00 20.32 10.55
CA LYS A 303 -16.26 20.14 9.82
C LYS A 303 -16.56 18.65 9.68
N ASP A 304 -17.74 18.26 10.15
CA ASP A 304 -18.31 16.94 9.93
C ASP A 304 -18.66 16.74 8.45
N ASP A 305 -18.51 15.50 7.98
CA ASP A 305 -18.85 15.07 6.63
C ASP A 305 -18.33 16.01 5.53
N ASN A 306 -17.01 16.23 5.55
CA ASN A 306 -16.30 17.06 4.60
C ASN A 306 -15.31 16.22 3.78
N PRO A 307 -15.80 15.33 2.90
CA PRO A 307 -14.93 14.46 2.10
C PRO A 307 -13.96 15.33 1.29
N CYS A 308 -12.67 15.17 1.57
CA CYS A 308 -11.61 15.96 0.95
C CYS A 308 -10.28 15.20 1.00
N SER A 309 -9.16 15.82 0.61
CA SER A 309 -7.86 15.14 0.66
C SER A 309 -7.36 14.89 2.09
N ARG A 310 -7.89 15.58 3.10
CA ARG A 310 -7.45 15.52 4.50
C ARG A 310 -8.14 14.42 5.33
N THR A 311 -9.23 13.84 4.83
CA THR A 311 -10.06 12.88 5.57
C THR A 311 -9.52 11.45 5.49
N VAL A 312 -9.95 10.58 6.42
CA VAL A 312 -9.51 9.18 6.47
C VAL A 312 -9.96 8.44 5.22
N CYS A 313 -11.21 8.60 4.80
CA CYS A 313 -11.61 8.29 3.44
C CYS A 313 -11.39 9.52 2.57
N SER A 314 -10.29 9.51 1.82
CA SER A 314 -9.84 10.71 1.09
C SER A 314 -10.56 10.86 -0.25
N HIS A 315 -11.05 12.06 -0.54
CA HIS A 315 -11.70 12.45 -1.79
C HIS A 315 -11.02 13.70 -2.37
N TYR A 316 -9.99 13.53 -3.21
CA TYR A 316 -9.27 14.68 -3.77
C TYR A 316 -10.06 15.37 -4.87
N ASP A 317 -10.98 14.64 -5.49
CA ASP A 317 -11.92 15.07 -6.51
C ASP A 317 -12.96 16.06 -5.97
N LEU A 318 -13.18 16.07 -4.65
CA LEU A 318 -14.09 16.98 -3.96
C LEU A 318 -13.36 18.12 -3.22
N ASP A 319 -12.02 18.10 -3.18
CA ASP A 319 -11.23 19.08 -2.44
C ASP A 319 -10.82 20.27 -3.32
N LYS A 320 -11.30 21.47 -2.94
CA LYS A 320 -10.90 22.74 -3.57
C LYS A 320 -9.45 23.13 -3.27
N ARG A 321 -8.87 22.57 -2.20
CA ARG A 321 -7.50 22.78 -1.71
C ARG A 321 -7.14 24.22 -1.37
N GLU A 322 -8.12 25.03 -0.97
CA GLU A 322 -7.98 26.46 -0.61
C GLU A 322 -6.94 26.72 0.49
N TYR A 323 -6.65 25.73 1.35
CA TYR A 323 -5.80 25.86 2.54
C TYR A 323 -4.55 24.98 2.53
N MET A 324 -4.22 24.37 1.38
CA MET A 324 -3.06 23.48 1.28
C MET A 324 -1.76 24.26 1.46
N SER A 325 -0.95 23.86 2.44
CA SER A 325 0.32 24.53 2.75
C SER A 325 1.47 24.17 1.80
N GLN A 326 1.20 23.35 0.79
CA GLN A 326 2.18 22.89 -0.19
C GLN A 326 1.59 23.01 -1.61
N ALA A 327 2.13 23.94 -2.40
CA ALA A 327 1.57 24.30 -3.70
C ALA A 327 1.85 23.30 -4.84
N ASP A 328 2.80 22.39 -4.66
CA ASP A 328 3.30 21.49 -5.71
C ASP A 328 2.60 20.12 -5.74
N ARG A 329 1.60 19.85 -4.89
CA ARG A 329 1.01 18.50 -4.76
C ARG A 329 -0.40 18.50 -4.20
N PRO A 330 -1.26 17.55 -4.65
CA PRO A 330 -1.99 17.51 -5.93
C PRO A 330 -2.79 18.78 -6.26
N LYS A 331 -3.25 18.91 -7.51
CA LYS A 331 -4.11 20.03 -7.94
C LYS A 331 -5.51 19.95 -7.29
N PRO A 332 -6.26 21.07 -7.21
CA PRO A 332 -7.67 21.04 -6.85
C PRO A 332 -8.47 20.06 -7.71
N TYR A 333 -9.40 19.33 -7.09
CA TYR A 333 -10.30 18.38 -7.74
C TYR A 333 -9.60 17.30 -8.57
N ALA A 334 -8.43 16.82 -8.11
CA ALA A 334 -7.72 15.74 -8.78
C ALA A 334 -8.56 14.44 -8.75
N PRO A 335 -8.66 13.67 -9.86
CA PRO A 335 -9.44 12.43 -9.92
C PRO A 335 -8.74 11.27 -9.18
N HIS A 336 -8.65 11.41 -7.87
CA HIS A 336 -7.81 10.63 -6.98
C HIS A 336 -8.49 10.47 -5.61
N GLY A 337 -8.29 9.33 -4.95
CA GLY A 337 -8.80 9.13 -3.59
C GLY A 337 -9.09 7.66 -3.29
N ALA A 338 -9.90 7.43 -2.26
CA ALA A 338 -10.36 6.12 -1.82
C ALA A 338 -11.12 5.37 -2.91
N VAL A 339 -10.68 4.15 -3.23
CA VAL A 339 -11.35 3.27 -4.21
C VAL A 339 -11.91 2.00 -3.57
N ASP A 340 -11.64 1.75 -2.30
CA ASP A 340 -12.16 0.63 -1.51
C ASP A 340 -12.15 0.94 0.00
N GLY A 341 -12.65 0.02 0.82
CA GLY A 341 -12.65 0.14 2.28
C GLY A 341 -12.68 -1.23 2.95
N ILE A 342 -11.53 -1.88 2.94
CA ILE A 342 -11.37 -3.25 3.40
C ILE A 342 -11.35 -3.30 4.93
N VAL A 343 -12.08 -4.26 5.50
CA VAL A 343 -12.05 -4.57 6.93
C VAL A 343 -11.91 -6.07 7.17
N CYS A 344 -11.16 -6.43 8.21
CA CYS A 344 -10.97 -7.81 8.61
C CYS A 344 -10.78 -7.90 10.14
N ASP A 345 -11.21 -9.02 10.72
CA ASP A 345 -10.91 -9.38 12.10
C ASP A 345 -10.26 -10.78 12.15
N SER A 346 -9.79 -11.20 13.32
CA SER A 346 -9.20 -12.52 13.51
C SER A 346 -10.13 -13.67 13.07
N SER A 347 -11.45 -13.50 13.18
CA SER A 347 -12.42 -14.54 12.81
C SER A 347 -12.57 -14.67 11.30
N LEU A 348 -12.66 -13.55 10.58
CA LEU A 348 -12.66 -13.51 9.11
C LEU A 348 -11.33 -14.05 8.56
N ALA A 349 -10.21 -13.61 9.14
CA ALA A 349 -8.89 -14.04 8.71
C ALA A 349 -8.68 -15.56 8.88
N LYS A 350 -9.13 -16.12 10.01
CA LYS A 350 -9.10 -17.58 10.26
C LYS A 350 -9.86 -18.37 9.20
N ASN A 351 -10.91 -17.78 8.63
CA ASN A 351 -11.73 -18.39 7.59
C ASN A 351 -11.26 -18.04 6.17
N MET A 352 -10.06 -17.48 6.00
CA MET A 352 -9.53 -17.00 4.71
C MET A 352 -10.55 -16.08 4.03
N SER A 353 -10.96 -15.02 4.72
CA SER A 353 -11.94 -14.05 4.23
C SER A 353 -11.65 -12.65 4.76
N PHE A 354 -12.16 -11.63 4.07
CA PHE A 354 -12.25 -10.24 4.52
C PHE A 354 -13.43 -9.56 3.80
N ILE A 355 -13.84 -8.38 4.26
CA ILE A 355 -14.92 -7.60 3.64
C ILE A 355 -14.28 -6.47 2.83
N ALA A 356 -14.57 -6.40 1.53
CA ALA A 356 -13.95 -5.46 0.60
C ALA A 356 -15.00 -4.75 -0.28
N PRO A 357 -15.73 -3.74 0.25
CA PRO A 357 -16.49 -2.83 -0.61
C PRO A 357 -15.54 -2.11 -1.56
N PHE A 358 -15.94 -2.01 -2.82
CA PHE A 358 -15.17 -1.37 -3.89
C PHE A 358 -15.97 -0.23 -4.51
N GLY A 359 -15.28 0.87 -4.83
CA GLY A 359 -15.81 2.09 -5.42
C GLY A 359 -15.85 3.27 -4.45
N THR A 360 -15.83 4.49 -5.00
CA THR A 360 -15.74 5.75 -4.25
C THR A 360 -17.05 6.17 -3.57
N LYS A 361 -18.20 5.64 -4.00
CA LYS A 361 -19.55 6.07 -3.57
C LYS A 361 -20.10 5.27 -2.38
N TYR A 362 -19.41 4.21 -1.98
CA TYR A 362 -19.91 3.18 -1.05
C TYR A 362 -19.03 3.00 0.19
N LEU A 363 -18.17 3.98 0.45
CA LEU A 363 -17.24 3.98 1.57
C LEU A 363 -17.78 4.90 2.64
#